data_AF-A0A432RW75-F1
#
_entry.id   AF-A0A432RW75-F1
#
_cell.length_a   1.000
_cell.length_b   1.000
_cell.length_c   1.000
_cell.angle_alpha   90.00
_cell.angle_beta   90.00
_cell.angle_gamma   90.00
#
_symmetry.space_group_name_H-M   'P 1'
#
loop_
_entity.id
_entity.type
_entity.pdbx_description
1 polymer ?
#
loop_
_entity_poly.entity_id
_entity_poly.type
_entity_poly.pdbx_seq_one_letter_code
_entity_poly.pdbx_strand_id
1 'polypeptide(L)'
;MKITHKTVSLLILFIFLFVVGTIIAVRTVAYLDAGMSGSQLKGFLVEVIAYIIALTGWLMLFIYSYMKGDFKDIEGPKYEILDLEEKIIKAEKEGGKY
;
A
#
# COMPACT_ATOMS: atom_id res chain seq x y z
N MET A 1 -24.80 -2.16 -0.91
CA MET A 1 -23.68 -2.64 -0.07
C MET A 1 -22.95 -1.42 0.46
N LYS A 2 -22.96 -1.14 1.77
CA LYS A 2 -22.26 0.05 2.32
C LYS A 2 -20.75 -0.26 2.33
N ILE A 3 -19.95 0.53 1.64
CA ILE A 3 -18.49 0.42 1.68
C ILE A 3 -18.06 0.93 3.06
N THR A 4 -17.50 0.04 3.87
CA THR A 4 -16.98 0.39 5.20
C THR A 4 -15.45 0.46 5.16
N HIS A 5 -14.83 1.16 6.10
CA HIS A 5 -13.36 1.20 6.22
C HIS A 5 -12.73 -0.19 6.24
N LYS A 6 -13.37 -1.16 6.93
CA LYS A 6 -12.93 -2.57 6.94
C LYS A 6 -12.94 -3.18 5.54
N THR A 7 -13.98 -2.90 4.75
CA THR A 7 -14.08 -3.35 3.35
C THR A 7 -12.95 -2.76 2.50
N VAL A 8 -12.64 -1.47 2.69
CA VAL A 8 -11.55 -0.79 1.95
C VAL A 8 -10.19 -1.36 2.34
N SER A 9 -9.90 -1.54 3.63
CA SER A 9 -8.66 -2.16 4.10
C SER A 9 -8.49 -3.58 3.57
N LEU A 10 -9.55 -4.40 3.61
CA LEU A 10 -9.53 -5.75 3.03
C LEU A 10 -9.27 -5.73 1.53
N LEU A 11 -9.84 -4.77 0.80
CA LEU A 11 -9.62 -4.64 -0.64
C LEU A 11 -8.18 -4.25 -0.95
N ILE A 12 -7.59 -3.33 -0.18
CA ILE A 12 -6.17 -2.94 -0.31
C ILE A 12 -5.27 -4.14 -0.04
N LEU A 13 -5.53 -4.89 1.04
CA LEU A 13 -4.77 -6.09 1.37
C LEU A 13 -4.89 -7.16 0.28
N PHE A 14 -6.09 -7.37 -0.26
CA PHE A 14 -6.32 -8.31 -1.35
C PHE A 14 -5.55 -7.91 -2.61
N ILE A 15 -5.62 -6.65 -3.03
CA ILE A 15 -4.87 -6.14 -4.19
C ILE A 15 -3.37 -6.35 -3.98
N PHE A 16 -2.86 -6.02 -2.79
CA PHE A 16 -1.45 -6.20 -2.46
C PHE A 16 -1.02 -7.68 -2.58
N LEU A 17 -1.75 -8.59 -1.94
CA LEU A 17 -1.47 -10.02 -2.00
C LEU A 17 -1.58 -10.58 -3.43
N PHE A 18 -2.57 -10.12 -4.19
CA PHE A 18 -2.79 -10.54 -5.57
C PHE A 18 -1.64 -10.11 -6.49
N VAL A 19 -1.23 -8.84 -6.42
CA VAL A 19 -0.14 -8.30 -7.24
C VAL A 19 1.17 -9.01 -6.93
N VAL A 20 1.54 -9.11 -5.64
CA VAL A 20 2.81 -9.73 -5.27
C VAL A 20 2.78 -11.25 -5.52
N GLY A 21 1.67 -11.92 -5.23
CA GLY A 21 1.50 -13.34 -5.54
C GLY A 21 1.67 -13.63 -7.04
N THR A 22 1.13 -12.76 -7.90
CA THR A 22 1.29 -12.88 -9.35
C THR A 22 2.75 -12.71 -9.78
N ILE A 23 3.49 -11.75 -9.21
CA ILE A 23 4.92 -11.55 -9.51
C ILE A 23 5.72 -12.80 -9.15
N ILE A 24 5.51 -13.35 -7.95
CA ILE A 24 6.21 -14.56 -7.49
C ILE A 24 5.87 -15.76 -8.39
N ALA A 25 4.60 -15.93 -8.76
CA ALA A 25 4.16 -17.02 -9.63
C ALA A 25 4.82 -16.94 -11.02
N VAL A 26 4.79 -15.76 -11.67
CA VAL A 26 5.42 -15.55 -12.99
C VAL A 26 6.91 -15.81 -12.94
N ARG A 27 7.59 -15.28 -11.91
CA ARG A 27 9.03 -15.55 -11.71
C ARG A 27 9.27 -17.04 -11.56
N THR A 28 8.54 -17.71 -10.68
CA THR A 28 8.70 -19.15 -10.43
C THR A 28 8.52 -19.98 -11.69
N VAL A 29 7.51 -19.69 -12.52
CA VAL A 29 7.32 -20.37 -13.82
C VAL A 29 8.51 -20.14 -14.73
N ALA A 30 8.97 -18.90 -14.89
CA ALA A 30 10.15 -18.59 -15.70
C ALA A 30 11.42 -19.31 -15.20
N TYR A 31 11.56 -19.49 -13.88
CA TYR A 31 12.64 -20.25 -13.28
C TYR A 31 12.56 -21.75 -13.58
N LEU A 32 11.36 -22.34 -13.53
CA LEU A 32 11.14 -23.75 -13.85
C LEU A 32 11.38 -24.04 -15.34
N ASP A 33 10.91 -23.16 -16.23
CA ASP A 33 11.09 -23.29 -17.68
C ASP A 33 12.56 -23.18 -18.10
N ALA A 34 13.37 -22.41 -17.37
CA ALA A 34 14.77 -22.19 -17.69
C ALA A 34 15.69 -23.40 -17.38
N GLY A 35 15.19 -24.47 -16.75
CA GLY A 35 15.95 -25.73 -16.55
C GLY A 35 17.27 -25.56 -15.76
N MET A 36 17.34 -24.54 -14.91
CA MET A 36 18.59 -24.04 -14.34
C MET A 36 19.20 -24.95 -13.25
N SER A 37 20.54 -25.03 -13.20
CA SER A 37 21.28 -25.90 -12.27
C SER A 37 22.10 -25.12 -11.23
N GLY A 38 22.26 -25.69 -10.03
CA GLY A 38 23.21 -25.29 -8.99
C GLY A 38 23.26 -23.81 -8.60
N SER A 39 24.09 -23.02 -9.28
CA SER A 39 24.34 -21.60 -8.97
C SER A 39 23.14 -20.70 -9.27
N GLN A 40 22.40 -21.01 -10.34
CA GLN A 40 21.22 -20.26 -10.75
C GLN A 40 20.03 -20.46 -9.81
N LEU A 41 19.89 -21.67 -9.25
CA LEU A 41 18.89 -21.99 -8.23
C LEU A 41 19.15 -21.22 -6.93
N LYS A 42 20.41 -21.03 -6.54
CA LYS A 42 20.77 -20.20 -5.38
C LYS A 42 20.37 -18.74 -5.57
N GLY A 43 20.62 -18.18 -6.76
CA GLY A 43 20.20 -16.81 -7.09
C GLY A 43 18.68 -16.62 -6.98
N PHE A 44 17.91 -17.59 -7.49
CA PHE A 44 16.45 -17.60 -7.34
C PHE A 44 16.00 -17.60 -5.88
N LEU A 45 16.57 -18.49 -5.06
CA LEU A 45 16.17 -18.61 -3.66
C LEU A 45 16.43 -17.31 -2.88
N VAL A 46 17.55 -16.63 -3.18
CA VAL A 46 17.84 -15.32 -2.61
C VAL A 46 16.76 -14.29 -3.00
N GLU A 47 16.36 -14.26 -4.27
CA GLU A 47 15.31 -13.37 -4.76
C GLU A 47 13.95 -13.66 -4.10
N VAL A 48 13.56 -14.94 -3.98
CA VAL A 48 12.33 -15.36 -3.30
C VAL A 48 12.35 -14.98 -1.82
N ILE A 49 13.45 -15.22 -1.12
CA ILE A 49 13.61 -14.85 0.29
C ILE A 49 13.50 -13.33 0.47
N ALA A 50 14.14 -12.55 -0.42
CA ALA A 50 14.04 -11.09 -0.40
C ALA A 50 12.58 -10.63 -0.58
N TYR A 51 11.83 -11.24 -1.51
CA TYR A 51 10.40 -10.94 -1.67
C TYR A 51 9.58 -11.31 -0.44
N ILE A 52 9.84 -12.44 0.21
CA ILE A 52 9.15 -12.84 1.45
C ILE A 52 9.42 -11.85 2.59
N ILE A 53 10.68 -11.42 2.75
CA ILE A 53 11.05 -10.42 3.76
C ILE A 53 10.35 -9.10 3.49
N ALA A 54 10.39 -8.62 2.23
CA ALA A 54 9.72 -7.38 1.84
C ALA A 54 8.21 -7.44 2.07
N LEU A 55 7.57 -8.55 1.70
CA LEU A 55 6.15 -8.82 1.95
C LEU A 55 5.81 -8.78 3.44
N THR A 56 6.63 -9.42 4.26
CA THR A 56 6.41 -9.48 5.71
C THR A 56 6.53 -8.09 6.33
N GLY A 57 7.53 -7.30 5.90
CA GLY A 57 7.69 -5.91 6.32
C GLY A 57 6.47 -5.05 5.95
N TRP A 58 6.01 -5.15 4.70
CA TRP A 58 4.82 -4.43 4.25
C TRP A 58 3.54 -4.86 4.98
N LEU A 59 3.38 -6.16 5.24
CA LEU A 59 2.23 -6.66 5.99
C LEU A 59 2.22 -6.11 7.42
N MET A 60 3.38 -6.04 8.08
CA MET A 60 3.49 -5.45 9.42
C MET A 60 3.14 -3.96 9.42
N LEU A 61 3.60 -3.20 8.42
CA LEU A 61 3.24 -1.78 8.27
C LEU A 61 1.73 -1.62 8.03
N PHE A 62 1.15 -2.47 7.19
CA PHE A 62 -0.29 -2.46 6.93
C PHE A 62 -1.10 -2.76 8.19
N ILE A 63 -0.72 -3.81 8.94
CA ILE A 63 -1.36 -4.17 10.22
C ILE A 63 -1.23 -3.01 11.21
N TYR A 64 -0.06 -2.39 11.30
CA TYR A 64 0.17 -1.24 12.18
C TYR A 64 -0.77 -0.08 11.83
N SER A 65 -0.83 0.34 10.56
CA SER A 65 -1.75 1.39 10.12
C SER A 65 -3.23 1.03 10.33
N TYR A 66 -3.59 -0.24 10.16
CA TYR A 66 -4.93 -0.73 10.45
C TYR A 66 -5.26 -0.63 11.94
N MET A 67 -4.35 -1.04 12.83
CA MET A 67 -4.52 -0.94 14.28
C MET A 67 -4.57 0.51 14.76
N LYS A 68 -3.75 1.38 14.16
CA LYS A 68 -3.76 2.82 14.44
C LYS A 68 -5.07 3.49 14.03
N GLY A 69 -5.83 2.87 13.13
CA GLY A 69 -7.10 3.38 12.65
C GLY A 69 -6.95 4.39 11.52
N ASP A 70 -5.82 4.40 10.81
CA ASP A 70 -5.57 5.32 9.69
C ASP A 70 -6.62 5.17 8.57
N PHE A 71 -7.30 4.02 8.48
CA PHE A 71 -8.39 3.78 7.53
C PHE A 71 -9.78 4.19 8.04
N LYS A 72 -9.93 4.56 9.31
CA LYS A 72 -11.23 4.87 9.94
C LYS A 72 -11.80 6.19 9.44
N ASP A 73 -10.94 7.18 9.21
CA ASP A 73 -11.29 8.49 8.69
C ASP A 73 -10.34 8.91 7.56
N ILE A 74 -10.61 8.36 6.37
CA ILE A 74 -9.81 8.62 5.17
C ILE A 74 -10.09 10.03 4.61
N GLU A 75 -11.29 10.57 4.86
CA GLU A 75 -11.68 11.86 4.33
C GLU A 75 -11.34 13.03 5.27
N GLY A 76 -11.16 12.79 6.56
CA GLY A 76 -10.79 13.79 7.57
C GLY A 76 -9.67 14.74 7.12
N PRO A 77 -8.50 14.25 6.68
CA PRO A 77 -7.40 15.09 6.23
C PRO A 77 -7.77 15.99 5.03
N LYS A 78 -8.67 15.52 4.16
CA LYS A 78 -9.16 16.33 3.03
C LYS A 78 -10.02 17.49 3.53
N TYR A 79 -10.92 17.24 4.48
CA TYR A 79 -11.75 18.30 5.04
C TYR A 79 -10.94 19.29 5.86
N GLU A 80 -9.92 18.84 6.60
CA GLU A 80 -8.99 19.72 7.31
C GLU A 80 -8.27 20.70 6.36
N ILE A 81 -7.88 20.23 5.18
CA ILE A 81 -7.26 21.07 4.14
C ILE A 81 -8.26 22.10 3.60
N LEU A 82 -9.51 21.69 3.32
CA LEU A 82 -10.55 22.60 2.84
C LEU A 82 -10.88 23.69 3.87
N ASP A 83 -10.95 23.33 5.16
CA ASP A 83 -11.18 24.28 6.25
C ASP A 83 -10.01 25.28 6.40
N LEU A 84 -8.77 24.82 6.17
CA LEU A 84 -7.59 25.69 6.16
C LEU A 84 -7.64 26.64 4.97
N GLU A 85 -8.04 26.16 3.79
CA GLU A 85 -8.17 26.97 2.58
C GLU A 85 -9.25 28.05 2.75
N GLU A 86 -10.41 27.73 3.32
CA GLU A 86 -11.44 28.72 3.65
C GLU A 86 -10.94 29.79 4.63
N LYS A 87 -10.17 29.39 5.64
CA LYS A 87 -9.58 30.34 6.60
C LYS A 87 -8.57 31.27 5.93
N ILE A 88 -7.77 30.75 5.00
CA ILE A 88 -6.82 31.55 4.21
C ILE A 88 -7.57 32.53 3.33
N ILE A 89 -8.57 32.07 2.57
CA ILE A 89 -9.41 32.93 1.70
C ILE A 89 -10.10 34.03 2.52
N LYS A 90 -10.61 33.70 3.70
CA LYS A 90 -11.26 34.66 4.59
C LYS A 90 -10.25 35.67 5.15
N ALA A 91 -9.07 35.23 5.57
CA ALA A 91 -8.00 36.10 6.03
C ALA A 91 -7.48 37.03 4.93
N GLU A 92 -7.43 36.59 3.67
CA GLU A 92 -7.07 37.42 2.52
C GLU A 92 -8.14 38.50 2.23
N LYS A 93 -9.43 38.13 2.31
CA LYS A 93 -10.55 39.07 2.15
C LYS A 93 -10.63 40.10 3.28
N GLU A 94 -10.37 39.71 4.52
CA GLU A 94 -10.39 40.61 5.68
C GLU A 94 -9.08 41.43 5.80
N GLY A 95 -7.97 40.90 5.27
CA GLY A 95 -6.64 41.53 5.26
C GLY A 95 -6.40 42.57 4.17
N GLY A 96 -7.37 42.84 3.31
CA GLY A 96 -7.34 44.00 2.40
C GLY A 96 -6.25 43.96 1.33
N LYS A 97 -6.05 42.82 0.67
CA LYS A 97 -5.47 42.81 -0.67
C LYS A 97 -6.58 42.46 -1.66
N TYR A 98 -7.05 43.51 -2.34
CA TYR A 98 -8.23 43.68 -3.20
C TYR A 98 -9.47 44.21 -2.49
#